data_AF-A0A5K0WBG7-F1
#
_entry.id   AF-A0A5K0WBG7-F1
#
_cell.length_a   1.000
_cell.length_b   1.000
_cell.length_c   1.000
_cell.angle_alpha   90.00
_cell.angle_beta   90.00
_cell.angle_gamma   90.00
#
_symmetry.space_group_name_H-M   'P 1'
#
loop_
_entity.id
_entity.type
_entity.pdbx_description
1 polymer ?
#
loop_
_entity_poly.entity_id
_entity_poly.type
_entity_poly.pdbx_seq_one_letter_code
_entity_poly.pdbx_strand_id
1 'polypeptide(L)' 'NVDLSYAGENGTIDGQGQVWWNMWKDRSLQYTRPSLLELMHSRDIIISNVVFRDSPFWNIHPVYC' A
#
# COMPACT_ATOMS: atom_id res chain seq x y z
N ASN A 1 -14.79 -6.23 16.88
CA ASN A 1 -13.85 -5.14 16.53
C ASN A 1 -12.45 -5.67 16.75
N VAL A 2 -11.69 -5.85 15.67
CA VAL A 2 -10.27 -6.16 15.75
C VAL A 2 -9.56 -4.82 15.76
N ASP A 3 -8.77 -4.55 16.79
CA ASP A 3 -7.91 -3.38 16.88
C ASP A 3 -6.47 -3.84 16.66
N LEU A 4 -5.79 -3.24 15.69
CA LEU A 4 -4.43 -3.60 15.31
C LEU A 4 -3.56 -2.34 15.44
N SER A 5 -2.81 -2.25 16.54
CA SER A 5 -1.93 -1.11 16.82
C SER A 5 -0.46 -1.52 16.72
N TYR A 6 0.31 -0.83 15.87
CA TYR A 6 1.77 -0.94 15.81
C TYR A 6 2.42 0.25 16.53
N ALA A 7 3.26 -0.02 17.53
CA ALA A 7 3.92 0.98 18.38
C ALA A 7 5.42 1.11 18.06
N GLY A 8 5.76 1.42 16.81
CA GLY A 8 7.12 1.77 16.40
C GLY A 8 7.22 3.25 16.04
N GLU A 9 8.25 3.94 16.51
CA GLU A 9 8.55 5.31 16.07
C GLU A 9 8.95 5.28 14.57
N ASN A 10 8.06 5.78 13.71
CA ASN A 10 8.23 5.90 12.24
C ASN A 10 8.40 4.57 11.48
N GLY A 11 7.37 3.72 11.50
CA GLY A 11 7.33 2.53 10.65
C GLY A 11 7.34 2.89 9.16
N THR A 12 8.15 2.20 8.35
CA THR A 12 8.12 2.34 6.88
C THR A 12 7.51 1.09 6.25
N ILE A 13 6.47 1.27 5.45
CA ILE A 13 5.93 0.25 4.55
C ILE A 13 6.54 0.50 3.17
N ASP A 14 7.45 -0.38 2.75
CA ASP A 14 8.14 -0.30 1.46
C ASP A 14 7.55 -1.31 0.46
N GLY A 15 7.00 -0.79 -0.64
CA GLY A 15 6.35 -1.58 -1.67
C GLY A 15 7.28 -2.22 -2.69
N GLN A 16 8.59 -1.91 -2.66
CA GLN A 16 9.60 -2.40 -3.60
C GLN A 16 9.15 -2.26 -5.07
N GLY A 17 8.55 -1.10 -5.41
CA GLY A 17 7.87 -0.86 -6.68
C GLY A 17 8.74 -0.99 -7.93
N GLN A 18 10.06 -0.98 -7.79
CA GLN A 18 11.00 -1.03 -8.91
C GLN A 18 10.74 -2.20 -9.88
N VAL A 19 10.50 -3.41 -9.36
CA VAL A 19 10.21 -4.59 -10.18
C VAL A 19 8.94 -4.39 -11.01
N TRP A 20 7.90 -3.83 -10.38
CA TRP A 20 6.62 -3.54 -11.02
C TRP A 20 6.70 -2.43 -12.07
N TRP A 21 7.46 -1.38 -11.78
CA TRP A 21 7.67 -0.29 -12.72
C TRP A 21 8.48 -0.74 -13.94
N ASN A 22 9.46 -1.62 -13.75
CA ASN A 22 10.24 -2.20 -14.85
C ASN A 22 9.33 -3.06 -15.74
N MET A 23 8.57 -3.99 -15.16
CA MET A 23 7.62 -4.81 -15.93
C MET A 23 6.55 -3.96 -16.66
N TRP A 24 6.09 -2.87 -16.05
CA TRP A 24 5.15 -1.95 -16.69
C TRP A 24 5.76 -1.24 -17.90
N LYS A 25 6.99 -0.72 -17.76
CA LYS A 25 7.73 -0.08 -18.87
C LYS A 25 8.01 -1.07 -20.00
N ASP A 26 8.38 -2.29 -19.64
CA ASP A 26 8.68 -3.37 -20.59
C ASP A 26 7.44 -4.05 -21.17
N ARG A 27 6.23 -3.62 -20.76
CA ARG A 27 4.94 -4.20 -21.14
C ARG A 27 4.85 -5.71 -20.89
N SER A 28 5.52 -6.19 -19.84
CA SER A 28 5.64 -7.61 -19.49
C SER A 28 4.81 -8.01 -18.27
N LEU A 29 3.99 -7.10 -17.74
CA LEU A 29 3.07 -7.39 -16.64
C LEU A 29 2.10 -8.52 -17.01
N GLN A 30 2.10 -9.60 -16.23
CA GLN A 30 1.06 -10.64 -16.31
C GLN A 30 -0.20 -10.25 -15.53
N TYR A 31 -0.04 -9.41 -14.50
CA TYR A 31 -1.12 -8.94 -13.63
C TYR A 31 -0.98 -7.44 -13.39
N THR A 32 -2.06 -6.81 -12.91
CA THR A 32 -2.00 -5.40 -12.50
C THR A 32 -1.01 -5.20 -11.36
N ARG A 33 -0.42 -4.01 -11.32
CA ARG A 33 0.43 -3.61 -10.20
C ARG A 33 -0.43 -3.45 -8.94
N PRO A 34 -0.03 -3.99 -7.79
CA PRO A 34 -0.83 -3.90 -6.56
C PRO A 34 -0.77 -2.49 -5.95
N SER A 35 -1.83 -2.10 -5.26
CA SER A 35 -1.81 -0.99 -4.30
C SER A 35 -0.99 -1.37 -3.07
N LEU A 36 -0.33 -0.41 -2.42
CA LEU A 36 0.52 -0.67 -1.26
C LEU A 36 -0.30 -0.92 0.02
N LEU A 37 -1.41 -0.20 0.19
CA LEU A 37 -2.44 -0.47 1.20
C LEU A 37 -3.82 -0.36 0.57
N GLU A 38 -4.63 -1.41 0.67
CA GLU A 38 -6.01 -1.43 0.20
C GLU A 38 -6.96 -1.61 1.39
N LEU A 39 -7.89 -0.67 1.54
CA LEU A 39 -8.86 -0.63 2.63
C LEU A 39 -10.24 -0.78 2.00
N MET A 40 -10.92 -1.89 2.26
CA MET A 40 -12.22 -2.18 1.66
C MET A 40 -13.31 -2.27 2.73
N HIS A 41 -14.46 -1.64 2.49
CA HIS A 41 -15.63 -1.73 3.38
C HIS A 41 -15.31 -1.44 4.86
N SER A 42 -14.36 -0.55 5.08
CA SER A 42 -13.79 -0.29 6.40
C SER A 42 -14.25 1.07 6.92
N ARG A 43 -14.50 1.17 8.23
CA ARG A 43 -14.90 2.41 8.92
C ARG A 43 -13.99 2.66 10.12
N ASP A 44 -13.92 3.91 10.54
CA ASP A 44 -13.16 4.35 11.73
C ASP A 44 -11.66 3.99 11.71
N ILE A 45 -11.02 4.16 10.55
CA ILE A 45 -9.58 3.90 10.36
C ILE A 45 -8.73 5.09 10.82
N ILE A 46 -7.71 4.83 11.63
CA ILE A 46 -6.65 5.78 11.96
C ILE A 46 -5.32 5.22 11.45
N ILE A 47 -4.65 5.98 10.58
CA ILE A 47 -3.28 5.71 10.13
C ILE A 47 -2.42 6.87 10.62
N SER A 48 -1.41 6.58 11.44
CA SER A 48 -0.52 7.60 12.01
C SER A 48 0.90 7.07 12.14
N ASN A 49 1.89 7.96 12.01
CA ASN A 49 3.32 7.66 12.21
C ASN A 49 3.87 6.53 11.31
N VAL A 50 3.35 6.44 10.08
CA VAL A 50 3.81 5.49 9.07
C VAL A 50 4.24 6.22 7.79
N VAL A 51 5.38 5.82 7.22
CA VAL A 51 5.86 6.24 5.90
C VAL A 51 5.51 5.16 4.88
N PHE A 52 4.87 5.54 3.78
CA PHE A 52 4.66 4.69 2.62
C PHE A 52 5.71 5.01 1.56
N ARG A 53 6.48 4.00 1.14
CA ARG A 53 7.60 4.16 0.21
C ARG A 53 7.48 3.21 -0.97
N ASP A 54 7.93 3.68 -2.14
CA ASP A 54 8.09 2.88 -3.35
C ASP A 54 6.87 2.01 -3.72
N SER A 55 5.67 2.59 -3.68
CA SER A 55 4.45 1.86 -4.05
C SER A 55 4.50 1.39 -5.52
N PRO A 56 4.17 0.11 -5.80
CA PRO A 56 4.03 -0.39 -7.16
C PRO A 56 2.99 0.41 -7.98
N PHE A 57 1.95 0.91 -7.32
CA PHE A 57 0.88 1.71 -7.93
C PHE A 57 0.30 2.77 -6.96
N TRP A 58 -0.88 2.55 -6.39
CA TRP A 58 -1.46 3.47 -5.40
C TRP A 58 -0.77 3.30 -4.05
N ASN A 59 -0.45 4.40 -3.36
CA ASN A 59 0.05 4.32 -1.99
C ASN A 59 -1.05 3.82 -1.03
N ILE A 60 -2.21 4.48 -1.00
CA ILE A 60 -3.38 4.06 -0.21
C ILE A 60 -4.59 4.05 -1.15
N HIS A 61 -5.35 2.97 -1.15
CA HIS A 61 -6.55 2.77 -1.97
C HIS A 61 -7.77 2.45 -1.09
N PRO A 62 -8.53 3.47 -0.64
CA PRO A 62 -9.80 3.27 0.03
C PRO A 62 -10.89 2.89 -0.99
N VAL A 63 -11.66 1.84 -0.68
CA VAL A 63 -12.73 1.33 -1.53
C VAL A 63 -13.96 1.08 -0.67
N TYR A 64 -15.02 1.85 -0.91
CA TYR A 64 -16.26 1.79 -0.15
C TYR A 64 -16.07 1.97 1.37
N CYS A 65 -15.17 2.88 1.76
CA CYS A 65 -14.92 3.29 3.14
C CYS A 65 -15.80 4.46 3.57
#